data_AF-A0A6P5A1A7-F1
#
_entry.id   AF-A0A6P5A1A7-F1
#
_cell.length_a   1.000
_cell.length_b   1.000
_cell.length_c   1.000
_cell.angle_alpha   90.00
_cell.angle_beta   90.00
_cell.angle_gamma   90.00
#
_symmetry.space_group_name_H-M   'P 1'
#
loop_
_entity.id
_entity.type
_entity.pdbx_description
1 polymer ?
#
loop_
_entity_poly.entity_id
_entity_poly.type
_entity_poly.pdbx_seq_one_letter_code
_entity_poly.pdbx_strand_id
1 'polypeptide(L)'
;MVENRHTGQALLFFSSLPDLKRLCVVTLTVKRVSKTSTSNGPATGKFQLQITKCRELIFTEAGILASPSVDDYDTINIIVQSSIYESGKLKPRFEKMNLSVSEVSDVTLSLLQSCLMYTMVARLAPNWNKVGDILVQGRDFLMCKGPMNAVKVQMTACADEVCMAVEAKTVKLPQTKIEDFAVDPQASWIFYNNPYAVISEHFIEDRWCYVLPSNKKGQVISVTRQLPENCPFQGYKDLRRHWKNTCDIVELMRTDSAAVAAAFLADLHARLPVMCGHVLRFTKKPLYTTARLREARQLVISGKFDSCRTTKQRSLPTRGNTS
;
A
#
# COMPACT_ATOMS: atom_id res chain seq x y z
N MET A 1 -3.35 -0.35 30.94
CA MET A 1 -2.67 0.92 30.62
C MET A 1 -1.16 0.66 30.65
N VAL A 2 -0.58 0.21 29.54
CA VAL A 2 0.85 0.32 29.22
C VAL A 2 0.90 0.45 27.70
N GLU A 3 0.92 1.69 27.24
CA GLU A 3 1.02 2.05 25.84
C GLU A 3 2.49 1.92 25.43
N ASN A 4 2.88 0.76 24.90
CA ASN A 4 4.22 0.56 24.36
C ASN A 4 4.30 1.23 22.98
N ARG A 5 4.50 2.54 22.96
CA ARG A 5 4.83 3.33 21.76
C ARG A 5 6.33 3.23 21.49
N HIS A 6 6.74 2.13 20.86
CA HIS A 6 7.96 2.11 20.05
C HIS A 6 7.55 1.83 18.61
N THR A 7 6.98 2.85 17.95
CA THR A 7 6.81 2.89 16.50
C THR A 7 8.17 2.70 15.84
N GLY A 8 8.28 1.77 14.88
CA GLY A 8 9.48 1.65 14.05
C GLY A 8 9.82 3.00 13.43
N GLN A 9 11.09 3.40 13.50
CA GLN A 9 11.52 4.68 12.95
C GLN A 9 11.41 4.64 11.42
N ALA A 10 10.52 5.45 10.84
CA ALA A 10 10.39 5.58 9.40
C ALA A 10 11.59 6.34 8.82
N LEU A 11 12.12 5.84 7.70
CA LEU A 11 13.16 6.50 6.93
C LEU A 11 12.52 7.35 5.83
N LEU A 12 12.87 8.63 5.75
CA LEU A 12 12.36 9.55 4.75
C LEU A 12 13.28 9.60 3.53
N PHE A 13 12.66 9.60 2.36
CA PHE A 13 13.33 9.76 1.08
C PHE A 13 12.57 10.74 0.18
N PHE A 14 13.31 11.51 -0.62
CA PHE A 14 12.80 12.58 -1.45
C PHE A 14 13.24 12.37 -2.90
N SER A 15 12.34 12.67 -3.84
CA SER A 15 12.64 12.70 -5.27
C SER A 15 11.99 13.92 -5.89
N SER A 16 12.66 14.53 -6.87
CA SER A 16 12.10 15.60 -7.69
C SER A 16 10.92 15.10 -8.53
N LEU A 17 9.95 15.98 -8.79
CA LEU A 17 8.85 15.74 -9.70
C LEU A 17 9.15 16.24 -11.14
N PRO A 18 8.57 15.59 -12.17
CA PRO A 18 8.44 16.19 -13.49
C PRO A 18 7.59 17.45 -13.43
N ASP A 19 7.79 18.33 -14.42
CA ASP A 19 6.90 19.46 -14.64
C ASP A 19 5.48 18.96 -14.96
N LEU A 20 4.56 19.18 -14.01
CA LEU A 20 3.17 18.72 -14.10
C LEU A 20 2.45 19.34 -15.30
N LYS A 21 2.87 20.52 -15.79
CA LYS A 21 2.28 21.17 -16.97
C LYS A 21 2.58 20.42 -18.27
N ARG A 22 3.61 19.56 -18.27
CA ARG A 22 4.00 18.73 -19.42
C ARG A 22 3.36 17.34 -19.37
N LEU A 23 2.53 17.09 -18.37
CA LEU A 23 1.82 15.84 -18.17
C LEU A 23 0.32 16.09 -18.31
N CYS A 24 -0.40 15.05 -18.72
CA CYS A 24 -1.85 15.03 -18.68
C CYS A 24 -2.34 13.75 -18.03
N VAL A 25 -3.54 13.82 -17.45
CA VAL A 25 -4.31 12.66 -17.03
C VAL A 25 -5.23 12.29 -18.19
N VAL A 26 -5.24 11.00 -18.53
CA VAL A 26 -6.23 10.45 -19.46
C VAL A 26 -7.04 9.41 -18.69
N THR A 27 -8.35 9.61 -18.60
CA THR A 27 -9.24 8.65 -17.96
C THR A 27 -9.78 7.71 -19.03
N LEU A 28 -9.54 6.41 -18.84
CA LEU A 28 -9.92 5.36 -19.77
C LEU A 28 -11.09 4.56 -19.20
N THR A 29 -12.16 4.38 -19.97
CA THR A 29 -13.27 3.47 -19.63
C THR A 29 -13.07 2.09 -20.25
N VAL A 30 -13.33 1.06 -19.46
CA VAL A 30 -13.26 -0.35 -19.84
C VAL A 30 -14.53 -0.74 -20.61
N LYS A 31 -14.44 -0.85 -21.94
CA LYS A 31 -15.54 -1.36 -22.77
C LYS A 31 -15.70 -2.87 -22.59
N ARG A 32 -16.94 -3.33 -22.37
CA ARG A 32 -17.28 -4.75 -22.32
C ARG A 32 -17.71 -5.24 -23.70
N VAL A 33 -17.15 -6.36 -24.14
CA VAL A 33 -17.74 -7.14 -25.22
C VAL A 33 -18.85 -7.96 -24.60
N SER A 34 -20.11 -7.63 -24.93
CA SER A 34 -21.28 -8.39 -24.50
C SER A 34 -21.24 -9.77 -25.14
N LYS A 35 -20.64 -10.75 -24.45
CA LYS A 35 -21.05 -12.14 -24.65
C LYS A 35 -22.34 -12.30 -23.86
N THR A 36 -23.44 -12.46 -24.58
CA THR A 36 -24.77 -12.84 -24.07
C THR A 36 -24.64 -13.93 -23.02
N SER A 37 -24.70 -13.53 -21.77
CA SER A 37 -24.98 -14.39 -20.64
C SER A 37 -25.49 -13.50 -19.54
N THR A 38 -26.80 -13.58 -19.36
CA THR A 38 -27.54 -13.18 -18.17
C THR A 38 -26.85 -13.80 -16.97
N SER A 39 -25.87 -13.10 -16.42
CA SER A 39 -25.37 -13.36 -15.09
C SER A 39 -25.20 -11.99 -14.45
N ASN A 40 -26.06 -11.74 -13.47
CA ASN A 40 -25.80 -10.79 -12.41
C ASN A 40 -24.58 -11.32 -11.63
N GLY A 41 -23.41 -11.26 -12.25
CA GLY A 41 -22.15 -11.63 -11.63
C GLY A 41 -21.81 -10.61 -10.54
N PRO A 42 -21.25 -11.04 -9.40
CA PRO A 42 -20.90 -10.13 -8.31
C PRO A 42 -19.98 -9.01 -8.82
N ALA A 43 -20.08 -7.82 -8.22
CA ALA A 43 -19.26 -6.63 -8.53
C ALA A 43 -17.73 -6.93 -8.59
N THR A 44 -17.30 -8.03 -7.99
CA THR A 44 -15.95 -8.60 -8.07
C THR A 44 -15.46 -8.86 -9.49
N GLY A 45 -16.33 -9.24 -10.43
CA GLY A 45 -15.94 -9.48 -11.83
C GLY A 45 -15.59 -8.18 -12.59
N LYS A 46 -16.25 -7.07 -12.24
CA LYS A 46 -16.00 -5.75 -12.85
C LYS A 46 -14.64 -5.21 -12.43
N PHE A 47 -14.41 -5.16 -11.12
CA PHE A 47 -13.18 -4.70 -10.49
C PHE A 47 -11.94 -5.49 -10.96
N GLN A 48 -12.07 -6.81 -11.12
CA GLN A 48 -10.96 -7.65 -11.60
C GLN A 48 -10.54 -7.35 -13.03
N LEU A 49 -11.48 -7.03 -13.93
CA LEU A 49 -11.15 -6.71 -15.32
C LEU A 49 -10.39 -5.38 -15.41
N GLN A 50 -10.86 -4.36 -14.69
CA GLN A 50 -10.22 -3.05 -14.58
C GLN A 50 -8.78 -3.16 -14.03
N ILE A 51 -8.59 -3.87 -12.91
CA ILE A 51 -7.25 -4.13 -12.34
C ILE A 51 -6.36 -4.83 -13.36
N THR A 52 -6.87 -5.86 -14.04
CA THR A 52 -6.08 -6.63 -15.01
C THR A 52 -5.61 -5.76 -16.17
N LYS A 53 -6.50 -4.95 -16.77
CA LYS A 53 -6.15 -4.03 -17.86
C LYS A 53 -5.19 -2.94 -17.40
N CYS A 54 -5.41 -2.37 -16.21
CA CYS A 54 -4.51 -1.37 -15.64
C CYS A 54 -3.10 -1.93 -15.41
N ARG A 55 -2.99 -3.15 -14.90
CA ARG A 55 -1.68 -3.82 -14.75
C ARG A 55 -1.02 -4.09 -16.09
N GLU A 56 -1.77 -4.56 -17.09
CA GLU A 56 -1.22 -4.78 -18.43
C GLU A 56 -0.66 -3.48 -19.04
N LEU A 57 -1.38 -2.36 -18.89
CA LEU A 57 -0.93 -1.03 -19.28
C LEU A 57 0.42 -0.68 -18.65
N ILE A 58 0.52 -0.82 -17.32
CA ILE A 58 1.76 -0.56 -16.58
C ILE A 58 2.90 -1.38 -17.18
N PHE A 59 2.74 -2.70 -17.34
CA PHE A 59 3.86 -3.53 -17.80
C PHE A 59 4.22 -3.35 -19.27
N THR A 60 3.29 -2.91 -20.11
CA THR A 60 3.55 -2.67 -21.55
C THR A 60 4.20 -1.31 -21.79
N GLU A 61 3.73 -0.27 -21.10
CA GLU A 61 4.13 1.11 -21.36
C GLU A 61 5.02 1.62 -20.20
N ALA A 62 6.33 1.71 -20.43
CA ALA A 62 7.28 2.17 -19.41
C ALA A 62 7.16 3.67 -19.07
N GLY A 63 6.60 4.47 -19.98
CA GLY A 63 6.50 5.92 -19.86
C GLY A 63 5.24 6.44 -19.18
N ILE A 64 4.38 5.57 -18.64
CA ILE A 64 3.12 5.96 -18.00
C ILE A 64 3.10 5.59 -16.52
N LEU A 65 2.33 6.35 -15.75
CA LEU A 65 1.79 5.89 -14.47
C LEU A 65 0.33 5.55 -14.68
N ALA A 66 -0.18 4.56 -13.94
CA ALA A 66 -1.59 4.21 -13.98
C ALA A 66 -2.11 3.84 -12.60
N SER A 67 -3.41 4.07 -12.38
CA SER A 67 -4.16 3.46 -11.28
C SER A 67 -5.61 3.20 -11.70
N PRO A 68 -6.24 2.09 -11.26
CA PRO A 68 -7.68 1.96 -11.34
C PRO A 68 -8.33 3.04 -10.46
N SER A 69 -9.45 3.61 -10.91
CA SER A 69 -10.24 4.51 -10.08
C SER A 69 -10.84 3.75 -8.90
N VAL A 70 -10.87 4.41 -7.73
CA VAL A 70 -11.47 3.86 -6.50
C VAL A 70 -12.99 4.03 -6.52
N ASP A 71 -13.45 5.14 -7.10
CA ASP A 71 -14.86 5.53 -7.11
C ASP A 71 -15.64 4.87 -8.26
N ASP A 72 -14.95 4.53 -9.34
CA ASP A 72 -15.55 3.93 -10.53
C ASP A 72 -14.76 2.70 -10.99
N TYR A 73 -15.40 1.53 -10.83
CA TYR A 73 -14.83 0.22 -11.16
C TYR A 73 -14.64 -0.05 -12.66
N ASP A 74 -15.09 0.85 -13.53
CA ASP A 74 -14.92 0.72 -14.97
C ASP A 74 -13.92 1.74 -15.55
N THR A 75 -13.28 2.59 -14.73
CA THR A 75 -12.32 3.61 -15.21
C THR A 75 -10.87 3.43 -14.73
N ILE A 76 -9.91 3.78 -15.56
CA ILE A 76 -8.48 3.73 -15.26
C ILE A 76 -7.90 5.10 -15.54
N ASN A 77 -7.22 5.68 -14.54
CA ASN A 77 -6.50 6.93 -14.71
C ASN A 77 -5.07 6.60 -15.13
N ILE A 78 -4.62 7.25 -16.20
CA ILE A 78 -3.22 7.19 -16.62
C ILE A 78 -2.62 8.59 -16.65
N ILE A 79 -1.37 8.71 -16.18
CA ILE A 79 -0.57 9.92 -16.30
C ILE A 79 0.52 9.67 -17.33
N VAL A 80 0.60 10.57 -18.30
CA VAL A 80 1.53 10.47 -19.42
C VAL A 80 2.00 11.87 -19.81
N GLN A 81 3.14 11.96 -20.50
CA GLN A 81 3.56 13.21 -21.13
C GLN A 81 2.55 13.65 -22.20
N SER A 82 2.18 14.93 -22.19
CA SER A 82 1.22 15.50 -23.14
C SER A 82 1.68 15.28 -24.59
N SER A 83 2.98 15.45 -24.87
CA SER A 83 3.56 15.21 -26.20
C SER A 83 3.42 13.76 -26.68
N ILE A 84 3.52 12.77 -25.79
CA ILE A 84 3.35 11.36 -26.13
C ILE A 84 1.87 11.07 -26.42
N TYR A 85 0.96 11.62 -25.62
CA TYR A 85 -0.47 11.45 -25.83
C TYR A 85 -0.93 12.08 -27.15
N GLU A 86 -0.54 13.33 -27.41
CA GLU A 86 -0.86 14.08 -28.63
C GLU A 86 -0.31 13.41 -29.88
N SER A 87 0.85 12.77 -29.80
CA SER A 87 1.41 11.99 -30.91
C SER A 87 0.55 10.77 -31.33
N GLY A 88 -0.46 10.40 -30.53
CA GLY A 88 -1.39 9.32 -30.84
C GLY A 88 -0.82 7.92 -30.65
N LYS A 89 0.44 7.76 -30.21
CA LYS A 89 1.12 6.47 -30.04
C LYS A 89 0.38 5.48 -29.15
N LEU A 90 -0.37 5.97 -28.16
CA LEU A 90 -1.11 5.13 -27.23
C LEU A 90 -2.50 4.72 -27.72
N LYS A 91 -3.08 5.41 -28.71
CA LYS A 91 -4.44 5.13 -29.20
C LYS A 91 -4.61 3.69 -29.71
N PRO A 92 -3.73 3.14 -30.57
CA PRO A 92 -3.84 1.76 -31.04
C PRO A 92 -3.78 0.75 -29.89
N ARG A 93 -3.03 1.08 -28.82
CA ARG A 93 -2.91 0.23 -27.64
C ARG A 93 -4.23 0.20 -26.86
N PHE A 94 -4.85 1.35 -26.65
CA PHE A 94 -6.16 1.44 -25.98
C PHE A 94 -7.23 0.67 -26.72
N GLU A 95 -7.29 0.82 -28.04
CA GLU A 95 -8.24 0.10 -28.91
C GLU A 95 -8.02 -1.42 -28.82
N LYS A 96 -6.77 -1.89 -28.93
CA LYS A 96 -6.43 -3.31 -28.80
C LYS A 96 -6.86 -3.89 -27.45
N MET A 97 -6.83 -3.10 -26.38
CA MET A 97 -7.23 -3.50 -25.03
C MET A 97 -8.70 -3.25 -24.72
N ASN A 98 -9.53 -2.84 -25.71
CA ASN A 98 -10.93 -2.45 -25.52
C ASN A 98 -11.08 -1.37 -24.43
N LEU A 99 -10.28 -0.31 -24.52
CA LEU A 99 -10.33 0.87 -23.67
C LEU A 99 -10.75 2.07 -24.53
N SER A 100 -11.61 2.92 -24.00
CA SER A 100 -11.96 4.19 -24.62
C SER A 100 -11.58 5.36 -23.74
N VAL A 101 -11.04 6.41 -24.35
CA VAL A 101 -10.79 7.67 -23.65
C VAL A 101 -12.13 8.32 -23.31
N SER A 102 -12.32 8.68 -22.05
CA SER A 102 -13.50 9.38 -21.55
C SER A 102 -13.24 10.87 -21.38
N GLU A 103 -12.12 11.21 -20.75
CA GLU A 103 -11.74 12.59 -20.46
C GLU A 103 -10.22 12.73 -20.46
N VAL A 104 -9.76 13.95 -20.67
CA VAL A 104 -8.36 14.36 -20.52
C VAL A 104 -8.35 15.61 -19.66
N SER A 105 -7.51 15.62 -18.62
CA SER A 105 -7.46 16.70 -17.63
C SER A 105 -6.03 16.94 -17.15
N ASP A 106 -5.85 18.03 -16.40
CA ASP A 106 -4.56 18.38 -15.80
C ASP A 106 -4.22 17.46 -14.62
N VAL A 107 -2.92 17.27 -14.39
CA VAL A 107 -2.44 16.41 -13.30
C VAL A 107 -2.64 17.09 -11.94
N THR A 108 -3.46 16.47 -11.10
CA THR A 108 -3.57 16.82 -9.68
C THR A 108 -2.58 16.03 -8.84
N LEU A 109 -2.16 16.58 -7.70
CA LEU A 109 -1.23 15.90 -6.78
C LEU A 109 -1.81 14.59 -6.23
N SER A 110 -3.13 14.53 -6.00
CA SER A 110 -3.80 13.32 -5.51
C SER A 110 -3.78 12.19 -6.55
N LEU A 111 -4.03 12.51 -7.82
CA LEU A 111 -3.94 11.54 -8.93
C LEU A 111 -2.50 11.10 -9.17
N LEU A 112 -1.54 12.03 -9.07
CA LEU A 112 -0.13 11.70 -9.17
C LEU A 112 0.30 10.71 -8.09
N GLN A 113 -0.06 10.99 -6.83
CA GLN A 113 0.26 10.14 -5.70
C GLN A 113 -0.38 8.75 -5.83
N SER A 114 -1.65 8.66 -6.23
CA SER A 114 -2.35 7.38 -6.38
C SER A 114 -1.79 6.56 -7.56
N CYS A 115 -1.57 7.19 -8.72
CA CYS A 115 -0.98 6.53 -9.89
C CYS A 115 0.45 6.09 -9.63
N LEU A 116 1.27 6.92 -8.97
CA LEU A 116 2.64 6.59 -8.61
C LEU A 116 2.69 5.42 -7.62
N MET A 117 1.88 5.47 -6.56
CA MET A 117 1.79 4.40 -5.56
C MET A 117 1.37 3.08 -6.20
N TYR A 118 0.30 3.08 -7.00
CA TYR A 118 -0.19 1.87 -7.64
C TYR A 118 0.82 1.30 -8.65
N THR A 119 1.42 2.16 -9.47
CA THR A 119 2.43 1.77 -10.46
C THR A 119 3.67 1.19 -9.78
N MET A 120 4.16 1.84 -8.72
CA MET A 120 5.29 1.37 -7.92
C MET A 120 5.02 -0.04 -7.37
N VAL A 121 3.89 -0.22 -6.70
CA VAL A 121 3.51 -1.53 -6.14
C VAL A 121 3.38 -2.58 -7.24
N ALA A 122 2.80 -2.24 -8.38
CA ALA A 122 2.66 -3.16 -9.50
C ALA A 122 4.03 -3.60 -10.03
N ARG A 123 4.97 -2.67 -10.25
CA ARG A 123 6.32 -2.92 -10.80
C ARG A 123 7.24 -3.68 -9.86
N LEU A 124 7.11 -3.44 -8.56
CA LEU A 124 7.92 -4.09 -7.53
C LEU A 124 7.58 -5.58 -7.37
N ALA A 125 6.35 -5.99 -7.70
CA ALA A 125 6.00 -7.40 -7.74
C ALA A 125 6.83 -8.14 -8.82
N PRO A 126 7.26 -9.39 -8.57
CA PRO A 126 6.98 -10.20 -7.38
C PRO A 126 8.06 -10.08 -6.28
N ASN A 127 9.03 -9.15 -6.39
CA ASN A 127 10.09 -9.00 -5.38
C ASN A 127 9.53 -8.41 -4.09
N TRP A 128 8.59 -7.47 -4.20
CA TRP A 128 7.82 -6.93 -3.09
C TRP A 128 6.34 -7.02 -3.42
N ASN A 129 5.58 -7.73 -2.58
CA ASN A 129 4.18 -8.05 -2.84
C ASN A 129 3.29 -7.28 -1.88
N LYS A 130 2.22 -6.65 -2.41
CA LYS A 130 1.26 -5.94 -1.58
C LYS A 130 0.47 -6.91 -0.72
N VAL A 131 0.47 -6.57 0.56
CA VAL A 131 -0.12 -7.32 1.63
C VAL A 131 -0.66 -6.30 2.62
N GLY A 132 -1.96 -6.03 2.56
CA GLY A 132 -2.61 -5.06 3.41
C GLY A 132 -2.05 -3.67 3.14
N ASP A 133 -1.52 -3.06 4.20
CA ASP A 133 -0.82 -1.78 4.16
C ASP A 133 0.71 -1.90 4.03
N ILE A 134 1.24 -3.12 3.89
CA ILE A 134 2.67 -3.40 3.78
C ILE A 134 3.04 -4.08 2.45
N LEU A 135 4.33 -4.07 2.14
CA LEU A 135 4.94 -4.79 1.03
C LEU A 135 5.90 -5.84 1.58
N VAL A 136 5.72 -7.09 1.20
CA VAL A 136 6.52 -8.21 1.74
C VAL A 136 7.46 -8.76 0.69
N GLN A 137 8.71 -8.93 1.11
CA GLN A 137 9.81 -9.34 0.25
C GLN A 137 9.72 -10.83 -0.10
N GLY A 138 9.90 -11.14 -1.38
CA GLY A 138 10.07 -12.50 -1.91
C GLY A 138 8.93 -12.97 -2.81
N ARG A 139 9.30 -13.64 -3.91
CA ARG A 139 8.33 -14.16 -4.90
C ARG A 139 7.38 -15.21 -4.34
N ASP A 140 7.89 -16.05 -3.44
CA ASP A 140 7.16 -17.16 -2.83
C ASP A 140 6.89 -16.91 -1.34
N PHE A 141 6.65 -15.65 -0.97
CA PHE A 141 6.48 -15.23 0.42
C PHE A 141 5.38 -16.01 1.17
N LEU A 142 4.32 -16.47 0.47
CA LEU A 142 3.26 -17.33 1.03
C LEU A 142 3.74 -18.75 1.41
N MET A 143 4.86 -19.21 0.84
CA MET A 143 5.46 -20.52 1.11
C MET A 143 6.60 -20.43 2.13
N CYS A 144 7.03 -19.22 2.49
CA CYS A 144 8.11 -19.03 3.44
C CYS A 144 7.64 -19.33 4.87
N LYS A 145 8.33 -20.26 5.54
CA LYS A 145 8.04 -20.64 6.93
C LYS A 145 8.75 -19.74 7.96
N GLY A 146 9.72 -18.95 7.50
CA GLY A 146 10.57 -18.09 8.33
C GLY A 146 10.09 -16.64 8.40
N PRO A 147 10.77 -15.81 9.21
CA PRO A 147 10.58 -14.37 9.18
C PRO A 147 10.97 -13.82 7.79
N MET A 148 10.20 -12.86 7.30
CA MET A 148 10.41 -12.18 6.03
C MET A 148 10.54 -10.69 6.27
N ASN A 149 11.29 -10.02 5.40
CA ASN A 149 11.36 -8.57 5.40
C ASN A 149 10.06 -8.00 4.81
N ALA A 150 9.62 -6.90 5.38
CA ALA A 150 8.49 -6.13 4.89
C ALA A 150 8.78 -4.63 5.02
N VAL A 151 8.07 -3.83 4.25
CA VAL A 151 8.08 -2.38 4.38
C VAL A 151 6.67 -1.84 4.36
N LYS A 152 6.38 -0.87 5.23
CA LYS A 152 5.23 0.00 5.10
C LYS A 152 5.68 1.26 4.38
N VAL A 153 5.01 1.60 3.29
CA VAL A 153 5.36 2.76 2.46
C VAL A 153 4.22 3.76 2.50
N GLN A 154 4.54 4.98 2.89
CA GLN A 154 3.67 6.14 2.75
C GLN A 154 4.33 7.12 1.79
N MET A 155 3.54 7.68 0.88
CA MET A 155 4.03 8.60 -0.13
C MET A 155 3.14 9.82 -0.17
N THR A 156 3.77 10.99 -0.26
CA THR A 156 3.10 12.28 -0.33
C THR A 156 3.73 13.10 -1.43
N ALA A 157 2.90 13.57 -2.37
CA ALA A 157 3.33 14.49 -3.42
C ALA A 157 3.13 15.95 -2.96
N CYS A 158 4.16 16.77 -3.15
CA CYS A 158 4.15 18.22 -2.98
C CYS A 158 4.33 18.88 -4.36
N ALA A 159 4.42 20.21 -4.44
CA ALA A 159 4.43 20.92 -5.72
C ALA A 159 5.62 20.56 -6.63
N ASP A 160 6.78 20.28 -6.04
CA ASP A 160 8.06 20.09 -6.73
C ASP A 160 8.78 18.77 -6.36
N GLU A 161 8.33 18.09 -5.31
CA GLU A 161 8.93 16.86 -4.82
C GLU A 161 7.90 15.82 -4.36
N VAL A 162 8.34 14.57 -4.30
CA VAL A 162 7.64 13.46 -3.64
C VAL A 162 8.46 13.01 -2.45
N CYS A 163 7.80 13.00 -1.29
CA CYS A 163 8.33 12.43 -0.06
C CYS A 163 7.79 11.00 0.09
N MET A 164 8.69 10.07 0.40
CA MET A 164 8.39 8.68 0.69
C MET A 164 8.93 8.33 2.08
N ALA A 165 8.03 7.96 2.98
CA ALA A 165 8.36 7.38 4.27
C ALA A 165 8.32 5.85 4.17
N VAL A 166 9.43 5.20 4.54
CA VAL A 166 9.58 3.74 4.53
C VAL A 166 9.85 3.26 5.95
N GLU A 167 8.92 2.49 6.51
CA GLU A 167 9.07 1.80 7.79
C GLU A 167 9.39 0.33 7.52
N ALA A 168 10.57 -0.13 7.93
CA ALA A 168 10.95 -1.52 7.80
C ALA A 168 10.32 -2.36 8.91
N LYS A 169 9.83 -3.54 8.52
CA LYS A 169 9.13 -4.49 9.38
C LYS A 169 9.66 -5.90 9.11
N THR A 170 9.48 -6.79 10.07
CA THR A 170 9.61 -8.22 9.84
C THR A 170 8.24 -8.85 10.01
N VAL A 171 7.97 -9.90 9.25
CA VAL A 171 6.67 -10.52 9.25
C VAL A 171 6.79 -12.02 9.14
N LYS A 172 5.77 -12.75 9.61
CA LYS A 172 5.70 -14.20 9.44
C LYS A 172 4.29 -14.59 9.04
N LEU A 173 4.21 -15.48 8.06
CA LEU A 173 2.98 -16.12 7.65
C LEU A 173 2.97 -17.56 8.13
N PRO A 174 2.40 -17.86 9.31
CA PRO A 174 2.12 -19.26 9.64
C PRO A 174 1.09 -19.78 8.63
N GLN A 175 1.41 -20.88 7.95
CA GLN A 175 0.41 -21.60 7.16
C GLN A 175 -0.59 -22.23 8.12
N THR A 176 -1.84 -21.80 8.05
CA THR A 176 -2.92 -22.39 8.84
C THR A 176 -3.11 -23.84 8.45
N LYS A 177 -3.06 -24.72 9.43
CA LYS A 177 -3.34 -26.15 9.29
C LYS A 177 -4.65 -26.50 9.99
N ILE A 178 -5.14 -27.70 9.70
CA ILE A 178 -6.34 -28.23 10.35
C ILE A 178 -6.13 -28.36 11.85
N GLU A 179 -4.90 -28.70 12.28
CA GLU A 179 -4.56 -28.83 13.69
C GLU A 179 -4.66 -27.50 14.46
N ASP A 180 -4.55 -26.35 13.78
CA ASP A 180 -4.65 -25.03 14.41
C ASP A 180 -6.09 -24.71 14.85
N PHE A 181 -7.09 -25.43 14.33
CA PHE A 181 -8.50 -25.21 14.66
C PHE A 181 -9.04 -26.15 15.76
N ALA A 182 -8.16 -26.91 16.41
CA ALA A 182 -8.53 -27.90 17.44
C ALA A 182 -9.70 -28.80 16.98
N VAL A 183 -9.53 -29.40 15.80
CA VAL A 183 -10.54 -30.29 15.21
C VAL A 183 -10.56 -31.62 15.94
N ASP A 184 -11.76 -32.19 16.11
CA ASP A 184 -11.93 -33.55 16.66
C ASP A 184 -11.01 -34.57 15.95
N PRO A 185 -10.25 -35.40 16.70
CA PRO A 185 -9.28 -36.33 16.11
C PRO A 185 -9.90 -37.33 15.13
N GLN A 186 -11.14 -37.79 15.36
CA GLN A 186 -11.81 -38.73 14.48
C GLN A 186 -12.26 -38.03 13.19
N ALA A 187 -12.82 -36.81 13.29
CA ALA A 187 -13.16 -35.99 12.13
C ALA A 187 -11.91 -35.67 11.28
N SER A 188 -10.79 -35.34 11.92
CA SER A 188 -9.50 -35.12 11.27
C SER A 188 -8.99 -36.37 10.56
N TRP A 189 -9.06 -37.54 11.21
CA TRP A 189 -8.66 -38.81 10.60
C TRP A 189 -9.50 -39.16 9.36
N ILE A 190 -10.83 -38.99 9.42
CA ILE A 190 -11.72 -39.19 8.27
C ILE A 190 -11.34 -38.22 7.14
N PHE A 191 -11.10 -36.95 7.48
CA PHE A 191 -10.71 -35.93 6.52
C PHE A 191 -9.39 -36.25 5.80
N TYR A 192 -8.40 -36.80 6.50
CA TYR A 192 -7.13 -37.16 5.88
C TYR A 192 -7.24 -38.35 4.94
N ASN A 193 -8.08 -39.35 5.27
CA ASN A 193 -8.24 -40.59 4.51
C ASN A 193 -9.30 -40.53 3.40
N ASN A 194 -10.22 -39.56 3.42
CA ASN A 194 -11.26 -39.42 2.41
C ASN A 194 -11.18 -38.04 1.71
N PRO A 195 -10.92 -37.97 0.40
CA PRO A 195 -10.81 -36.71 -0.32
C PRO A 195 -12.14 -35.94 -0.46
N TYR A 196 -13.27 -36.58 -0.21
CA TYR A 196 -14.62 -35.99 -0.24
C TYR A 196 -15.15 -35.62 1.15
N ALA A 197 -14.39 -35.89 2.21
CA ALA A 197 -14.82 -35.58 3.56
C ALA A 197 -14.89 -34.07 3.80
N VAL A 198 -15.90 -33.68 4.57
CA VAL A 198 -16.13 -32.30 5.01
C VAL A 198 -16.13 -32.29 6.52
N ILE A 199 -15.28 -31.46 7.12
CA ILE A 199 -15.32 -31.20 8.56
C ILE A 199 -16.39 -30.14 8.78
N SER A 200 -17.47 -30.52 9.48
CA SER A 200 -18.54 -29.60 9.88
C SER A 200 -18.10 -28.74 11.07
N GLU A 201 -18.67 -27.55 11.19
CA GLU A 201 -18.46 -26.61 12.31
C GLU A 201 -18.49 -27.26 13.70
N HIS A 202 -19.36 -28.27 13.89
CA HIS A 202 -19.54 -28.97 15.17
C HIS A 202 -18.28 -29.70 15.65
N PHE A 203 -17.37 -30.04 14.73
CA PHE A 203 -16.11 -30.73 15.01
C PHE A 203 -14.93 -29.77 15.13
N ILE A 204 -15.16 -28.46 15.12
CA ILE A 204 -14.13 -27.43 15.15
C ILE A 204 -14.27 -26.63 16.44
N GLU A 205 -13.29 -26.75 17.35
CA GLU A 205 -13.32 -26.03 18.63
C GLU A 205 -12.85 -24.58 18.48
N ASP A 206 -11.64 -24.36 17.95
CA ASP A 206 -11.13 -23.01 17.67
C ASP A 206 -11.50 -22.61 16.25
N ARG A 207 -12.62 -21.90 16.10
CA ARG A 207 -13.18 -21.54 14.79
C ARG A 207 -12.63 -20.25 14.21
N TRP A 208 -11.72 -19.55 14.88
CA TRP A 208 -11.35 -18.21 14.46
C TRP A 208 -10.04 -18.18 13.69
N CYS A 209 -10.07 -17.62 12.48
CA CYS A 209 -8.86 -17.32 11.72
C CYS A 209 -8.91 -15.93 11.10
N TYR A 210 -7.75 -15.45 10.68
CA TYR A 210 -7.66 -14.23 9.90
C TYR A 210 -7.82 -14.56 8.42
N VAL A 211 -8.83 -13.97 7.80
CA VAL A 211 -9.13 -14.18 6.38
C VAL A 211 -8.46 -13.10 5.58
N LEU A 212 -7.45 -13.51 4.83
CA LEU A 212 -6.85 -12.69 3.78
C LEU A 212 -7.95 -12.34 2.77
N PRO A 213 -7.86 -11.27 1.96
CA PRO A 213 -6.92 -10.16 2.04
C PRO A 213 -7.27 -9.13 3.10
N SER A 214 -8.43 -9.25 3.75
CA SER A 214 -8.93 -8.14 4.57
C SER A 214 -8.32 -8.12 5.97
N ASN A 215 -7.57 -9.16 6.33
CA ASN A 215 -7.12 -9.48 7.68
C ASN A 215 -8.25 -9.37 8.72
N LYS A 216 -9.50 -9.58 8.29
CA LYS A 216 -10.65 -9.61 9.18
C LYS A 216 -10.69 -10.97 9.84
N LYS A 217 -11.08 -10.97 11.11
CA LYS A 217 -11.38 -12.19 11.83
C LYS A 217 -12.61 -12.84 11.20
N GLY A 218 -12.45 -14.04 10.69
CA GLY A 218 -13.51 -14.87 10.14
C GLY A 218 -13.69 -16.13 10.97
N GLN A 219 -14.92 -16.65 10.93
CA GLN A 219 -15.26 -17.92 11.58
C GLN A 219 -15.25 -19.03 10.52
N VAL A 220 -14.55 -20.13 10.82
CA VAL A 220 -14.55 -21.34 10.00
C VAL A 220 -15.82 -22.12 10.28
N ILE A 221 -16.66 -22.22 9.25
CA ILE A 221 -17.94 -22.96 9.30
C ILE A 221 -17.79 -24.39 8.76
N SER A 222 -16.80 -24.63 7.91
CA SER A 222 -16.49 -25.97 7.39
C SER A 222 -15.13 -26.01 6.71
N VAL A 223 -14.55 -27.20 6.61
CA VAL A 223 -13.32 -27.47 5.86
C VAL A 223 -13.58 -28.57 4.83
N THR A 224 -13.29 -28.29 3.57
CA THR A 224 -13.47 -29.21 2.44
C THR A 224 -12.31 -29.10 1.45
N ARG A 225 -12.03 -30.19 0.73
CA ARG A 225 -11.09 -30.21 -0.40
C ARG A 225 -11.77 -29.91 -1.75
N GLN A 226 -13.10 -29.81 -1.76
CA GLN A 226 -13.87 -29.54 -2.95
C GLN A 226 -14.30 -28.08 -3.01
N LEU A 227 -14.32 -27.51 -4.22
CA LEU A 227 -14.93 -26.20 -4.41
C LEU A 227 -16.44 -26.34 -4.22
N PRO A 228 -17.09 -25.46 -3.44
CA PRO A 228 -18.54 -25.46 -3.30
C PRO A 228 -19.23 -25.34 -4.66
N GLU A 229 -20.42 -25.92 -4.80
CA GLU A 229 -21.21 -25.81 -6.05
C GLU A 229 -21.51 -24.34 -6.41
N ASN A 230 -21.65 -23.48 -5.39
CA ASN A 230 -21.89 -22.04 -5.55
C ASN A 230 -20.60 -21.20 -5.66
N CYS A 231 -19.46 -21.82 -5.98
CA CYS A 231 -18.18 -21.11 -6.05
C CYS A 231 -18.15 -20.14 -7.26
N PRO A 232 -17.76 -18.86 -7.07
CA PRO A 232 -17.63 -17.91 -8.18
C PRO A 232 -16.43 -18.19 -9.10
N PHE A 233 -15.58 -19.18 -8.77
CA PHE A 233 -14.39 -19.55 -9.53
C PHE A 233 -14.57 -20.90 -10.22
N GLN A 234 -14.15 -21.01 -11.48
CA GLN A 234 -14.24 -22.26 -12.25
C GLN A 234 -13.24 -23.33 -11.80
N GLY A 235 -12.25 -22.96 -10.98
CA GLY A 235 -11.29 -23.91 -10.44
C GLY A 235 -10.23 -23.27 -9.53
N TYR A 236 -9.39 -24.12 -8.94
CA TYR A 236 -8.30 -23.70 -8.06
C TYR A 236 -7.26 -22.80 -8.74
N LYS A 237 -7.13 -22.87 -10.07
CA LYS A 237 -6.26 -21.98 -10.84
C LYS A 237 -6.76 -20.53 -10.82
N ASP A 238 -8.07 -20.33 -10.99
CA ASP A 238 -8.70 -19.01 -10.95
C ASP A 238 -8.72 -18.45 -9.54
N LEU A 239 -8.99 -19.31 -8.55
CA LEU A 239 -8.84 -18.99 -7.14
C LEU A 239 -7.40 -18.51 -6.86
N ARG A 240 -6.38 -19.29 -7.22
CA ARG A 240 -4.96 -18.89 -7.03
C ARG A 240 -4.64 -17.57 -7.73
N ARG A 241 -5.18 -17.33 -8.92
CA ARG A 241 -4.99 -16.06 -9.65
C ARG A 241 -5.66 -14.89 -8.93
N HIS A 242 -6.83 -15.10 -8.34
CA HIS A 242 -7.51 -14.11 -7.50
C HIS A 242 -6.66 -13.75 -6.28
N TRP A 243 -6.23 -14.76 -5.51
CA TRP A 243 -5.50 -14.58 -4.24
C TRP A 243 -4.08 -14.03 -4.38
N LYS A 244 -3.38 -14.36 -5.48
CA LYS A 244 -2.06 -13.79 -5.78
C LYS A 244 -2.04 -12.25 -5.82
N ASN A 245 -3.20 -11.60 -5.93
CA ASN A 245 -3.32 -10.16 -6.00
C ASN A 245 -3.81 -9.51 -4.69
N THR A 246 -3.93 -10.26 -3.59
CA THR A 246 -4.71 -9.78 -2.44
C THR A 246 -4.15 -10.11 -1.04
N CYS A 247 -3.31 -11.12 -0.83
CA CYS A 247 -3.01 -11.66 0.52
C CYS A 247 -2.43 -10.70 1.59
N ASP A 248 -2.88 -10.78 2.86
CA ASP A 248 -2.40 -10.02 4.04
C ASP A 248 -1.50 -10.87 5.01
N ILE A 249 -0.78 -10.25 5.97
CA ILE A 249 0.27 -10.90 6.81
C ILE A 249 0.23 -10.49 8.30
N VAL A 250 0.72 -11.36 9.19
CA VAL A 250 0.98 -11.09 10.62
C VAL A 250 2.37 -10.48 10.86
N GLU A 251 2.41 -9.33 11.56
CA GLU A 251 3.60 -8.54 11.83
C GLU A 251 4.43 -9.07 13.02
N LEU A 252 5.76 -9.05 12.87
CA LEU A 252 6.75 -9.36 13.90
C LEU A 252 7.73 -8.19 14.06
N MET A 253 7.89 -7.69 15.28
CA MET A 253 8.88 -6.67 15.56
C MET A 253 10.27 -7.31 15.70
N ARG A 254 11.13 -7.21 14.67
CA ARG A 254 12.61 -7.28 14.75
C ARG A 254 13.26 -7.16 13.37
N THR A 255 13.90 -6.03 13.07
CA THR A 255 14.69 -5.88 11.83
C THR A 255 15.76 -4.81 11.98
N ASP A 256 16.89 -4.99 11.30
CA ASP A 256 17.79 -3.89 10.91
C ASP A 256 17.08 -3.05 9.83
N SER A 257 16.47 -1.94 10.26
CA SER A 257 15.60 -1.11 9.42
C SER A 257 16.32 -0.48 8.22
N ALA A 258 17.64 -0.27 8.33
CA ALA A 258 18.42 0.37 7.29
C ALA A 258 18.69 -0.58 6.13
N ALA A 259 19.04 -1.83 6.40
CA ALA A 259 19.33 -2.84 5.37
C ALA A 259 18.08 -3.16 4.53
N VAL A 260 16.91 -3.31 5.17
CA VAL A 260 15.65 -3.60 4.48
C VAL A 260 15.18 -2.43 3.63
N ALA A 261 15.27 -1.20 4.15
CA ALA A 261 14.95 -0.02 3.36
C ALA A 261 15.91 0.18 2.17
N ALA A 262 17.19 -0.14 2.34
CA ALA A 262 18.18 -0.09 1.26
C ALA A 262 17.88 -1.12 0.15
N ALA A 263 17.54 -2.36 0.53
CA ALA A 263 17.13 -3.39 -0.42
C ALA A 263 15.85 -2.99 -1.19
N PHE A 264 14.86 -2.45 -0.47
CA PHE A 264 13.64 -1.93 -1.07
C PHE A 264 13.91 -0.82 -2.09
N LEU A 265 14.75 0.17 -1.74
CA LEU A 265 15.10 1.26 -2.64
C LEU A 265 15.88 0.81 -3.87
N ALA A 266 16.79 -0.16 -3.71
CA ALA A 266 17.52 -0.73 -4.83
C ALA A 266 16.56 -1.39 -5.84
N ASP A 267 15.60 -2.19 -5.36
CA ASP A 267 14.55 -2.79 -6.20
C ASP A 267 13.64 -1.72 -6.84
N LEU A 268 13.31 -0.66 -6.10
CA LEU A 268 12.51 0.46 -6.60
C LEU A 268 13.20 1.17 -7.76
N HIS A 269 14.46 1.56 -7.60
CA HIS A 269 15.21 2.25 -8.65
C HIS A 269 15.47 1.34 -9.86
N ALA A 270 15.62 0.03 -9.65
CA ALA A 270 15.78 -0.93 -10.75
C ALA A 270 14.48 -1.13 -11.56
N ARG A 271 13.32 -1.14 -10.90
CA ARG A 271 12.02 -1.50 -11.51
C ARG A 271 11.17 -0.31 -11.93
N LEU A 272 11.41 0.86 -11.35
CA LEU A 272 10.78 2.13 -11.71
C LEU A 272 11.85 3.25 -11.75
N PRO A 273 12.80 3.20 -12.71
CA PRO A 273 13.87 4.19 -12.83
C PRO A 273 13.38 5.55 -13.33
N VAL A 274 12.23 5.57 -14.02
CA VAL A 274 11.66 6.76 -14.65
C VAL A 274 10.18 6.89 -14.35
N MET A 275 9.72 8.13 -14.28
CA MET A 275 8.33 8.52 -14.10
C MET A 275 7.98 9.53 -15.18
N CYS A 276 7.19 9.11 -16.17
CA CYS A 276 6.78 9.95 -17.30
C CYS A 276 7.95 10.69 -17.97
N GLY A 277 9.05 9.97 -18.22
CA GLY A 277 10.28 10.50 -18.85
C GLY A 277 11.19 11.32 -17.93
N HIS A 278 10.85 11.46 -16.64
CA HIS A 278 11.71 12.06 -15.62
C HIS A 278 12.42 10.98 -14.80
N VAL A 279 13.68 11.19 -14.44
CA VAL A 279 14.42 10.21 -13.63
C VAL A 279 13.88 10.20 -12.21
N LEU A 280 13.43 9.04 -11.74
CA LEU A 280 12.90 8.87 -10.39
C LEU A 280 14.04 8.39 -9.47
N ARG A 281 14.56 9.30 -8.64
CA ARG A 281 15.67 8.99 -7.73
C ARG A 281 15.36 9.48 -6.31
N PHE A 282 15.06 8.53 -5.45
CA PHE A 282 14.84 8.77 -4.03
C PHE A 282 16.18 8.90 -3.27
N THR A 283 16.33 9.97 -2.51
CA THR A 283 17.51 10.22 -1.67
C THR A 283 17.11 10.66 -0.25
N LYS A 284 17.97 10.48 0.75
CA LYS A 284 17.69 10.94 2.13
C LYS A 284 17.76 12.45 2.31
N LYS A 285 18.22 13.19 1.29
CA LYS A 285 18.36 14.65 1.37
C LYS A 285 17.04 15.29 0.92
N PRO A 286 16.41 16.14 1.73
CA PRO A 286 15.30 16.96 1.26
C PRO A 286 15.81 17.86 0.13
N LEU A 287 14.97 18.09 -0.89
CA LEU A 287 15.34 18.95 -2.03
C LEU A 287 15.05 20.43 -1.73
N TYR A 288 14.29 20.72 -0.68
CA TYR A 288 14.10 22.06 -0.15
C TYR A 288 15.22 22.48 0.81
N THR A 289 15.52 23.79 0.84
CA THR A 289 16.39 24.39 1.85
C THR A 289 15.78 24.26 3.24
N THR A 290 16.32 23.34 4.05
CA THR A 290 16.12 23.39 5.50
C THR A 290 17.00 24.51 6.06
N ALA A 291 16.41 25.52 6.69
CA ALA A 291 17.17 26.35 7.61
C ALA A 291 17.68 25.40 8.70
N ARG A 292 18.99 25.16 8.75
CA ARG A 292 19.61 24.34 9.81
C ARG A 292 19.23 24.96 11.15
N LEU A 293 18.25 24.36 11.85
CA LEU A 293 18.05 24.61 13.27
C LEU A 293 19.32 24.13 13.96
N ARG A 294 20.15 25.08 14.40
CA ARG A 294 21.36 24.78 15.18
C ARG A 294 20.91 24.03 16.43
N GLU A 295 21.64 22.97 16.78
CA GLU A 295 21.44 22.24 18.03
C GLU A 295 21.31 23.22 19.19
N ALA A 296 20.27 23.05 20.00
CA ALA A 296 20.10 23.80 21.22
C ALA A 296 21.31 23.52 22.12
N ARG A 297 22.20 24.51 22.27
CA ARG A 297 23.21 24.47 23.32
C ARG A 297 22.45 24.35 24.63
N GLN A 298 22.66 23.27 25.36
CA GLN A 298 22.20 23.15 26.74
C GLN A 298 22.75 24.36 27.50
N LEU A 299 21.88 25.33 27.80
CA LEU A 299 22.15 26.33 28.81
C LEU A 299 22.15 25.58 30.12
N VAL A 300 23.34 25.20 30.58
CA VAL A 300 23.56 24.79 31.97
C VAL A 300 23.30 26.03 32.81
N ILE A 301 22.09 26.14 33.34
CA ILE A 301 21.79 27.12 34.39
C ILE A 301 22.47 26.59 35.65
N SER A 302 23.73 26.99 35.89
CA SER A 302 24.33 26.85 37.21
C SER A 302 23.70 27.87 38.14
N GLY A 303 22.58 27.49 38.77
CA GLY A 303 21.96 28.29 39.81
C GLY A 303 22.87 28.38 41.02
N LYS A 304 23.57 29.51 41.19
CA LYS A 304 23.97 29.97 42.52
C LYS A 304 22.73 30.58 43.16
N PHE A 305 22.22 29.92 44.19
CA PHE A 305 21.21 30.46 45.09
C PHE A 305 21.88 31.53 45.95
N ASP A 306 21.71 32.80 45.58
CA ASP A 306 21.99 33.92 46.49
C ASP A 306 20.66 34.52 46.96
N SER A 307 20.39 34.29 48.25
CA SER A 307 19.31 34.92 49.01
C SER A 307 19.59 36.41 49.14
N CYS A 308 18.67 37.27 48.70
CA CYS A 308 18.69 38.67 49.11
C CYS A 308 17.28 39.25 49.31
N ARG A 309 17.14 39.90 50.47
CA ARG A 309 15.92 40.37 51.14
C ARG A 309 15.14 41.39 50.32
N THR A 310 13.82 41.24 50.31
CA THR A 310 12.85 42.26 49.90
C THR A 310 12.75 43.39 50.94
N THR A 311 13.08 44.61 50.53
CA THR A 311 12.71 45.83 51.27
C THR A 311 11.54 46.49 50.53
N LYS A 312 10.39 46.59 51.20
CA LYS A 312 9.19 47.28 50.71
C LYS A 312 9.42 48.80 50.72
N GLN A 313 9.19 49.47 49.59
CA GLN A 313 8.82 50.89 49.58
C GLN A 313 7.43 51.05 48.95
N ARG A 314 6.55 51.68 49.72
CA ARG A 314 5.15 52.01 49.44
C ARG A 314 5.14 53.46 48.96
N SER A 315 4.64 53.73 47.76
CA SER A 315 4.31 55.09 47.31
C SER A 315 2.78 55.24 47.23
N LEU A 316 2.25 56.24 47.95
CA LEU A 316 0.85 56.67 47.93
C LEU A 316 0.65 57.83 46.93
N PRO A 317 -0.60 58.11 46.50
CA PRO A 317 -0.91 58.82 45.26
C PRO A 317 -1.22 60.31 45.48
N THR A 318 -1.10 61.11 44.42
CA THR A 318 -1.59 62.50 44.36
C THR A 318 -2.41 62.73 43.08
N ARG A 319 -3.72 62.93 43.25
CA ARG A 319 -4.63 63.77 42.44
C ARG A 319 -5.25 64.71 43.48
N GLY A 320 -5.14 66.04 43.41
CA GLY A 320 -5.58 66.93 42.34
C GLY A 320 -6.72 67.78 42.92
N ASN A 321 -6.39 68.97 43.43
CA ASN A 321 -7.34 69.98 43.91
C ASN A 321 -8.08 70.59 42.71
N THR A 322 -9.39 70.86 42.83
CA THR A 322 -9.95 72.22 42.98
C THR A 322 -11.48 72.22 42.82
N SER A 323 -12.11 73.00 43.71
CA SER A 323 -13.41 73.70 43.60
C SER A 323 -14.70 72.90 43.76
#